data_AF-A0A535UM87-F1
#
_entry.id   AF-A0A535UM87-F1
#
_cell.length_a   1.000
_cell.length_b   1.000
_cell.length_c   1.000
_cell.angle_alpha   90.00
_cell.angle_beta   90.00
_cell.angle_gamma   90.00
#
_symmetry.space_group_name_H-M   'P 1'
#
loop_
_entity.id
_entity.type
_entity.pdbx_description
1 polymer ?
#
loop_
_entity_poly.entity_id
_entity_poly.type
_entity_poly.pdbx_seq_one_letter_code
_entity_poly.pdbx_strand_id
1 'polypeptide(L)'
;MVKIRDVLVGICGLGVLAGQEGNLLTRIQGQSEIERAAVPILLLHAPIEGLTTGRSLLDRRAQVSRSSIEDQSLFRYILAGYHHSYQHLHIGQCEVIVAGATQHIDFSDPDQEPGFVFLGLAADGIRWCKHIVVDSLKLQRLLLQTSELWSAGTSTTASTTDSILEQLQPLCSEETMVQLRLEGQLTRGQYHQLDLNQIRRYGEEHCFALAIDDSGLEILPELKAISAETGERFSPREELMALTDERIAAAHDEQEKKALRATKEDLLAAMDEVKRR
;
A
#
# COMPACT_ATOMS: atom_id res chain seq x y z
N MET A 1 8.07 -38.62 -7.24
CA MET A 1 6.98 -39.56 -6.92
C MET A 1 6.95 -39.84 -5.43
N VAL A 2 5.78 -39.94 -4.81
CA VAL A 2 5.60 -40.27 -3.39
C VAL A 2 4.54 -41.34 -3.25
N LYS A 3 4.85 -42.45 -2.55
CA LYS A 3 3.86 -43.48 -2.23
C LYS A 3 3.28 -43.21 -0.83
N ILE A 4 2.00 -42.89 -0.77
CA ILE A 4 1.27 -42.64 0.49
C ILE A 4 0.28 -43.79 0.67
N ARG A 5 0.59 -44.70 1.60
CA ARG A 5 -0.11 -46.00 1.73
C ARG A 5 -0.11 -46.72 0.38
N ASP A 6 -1.27 -46.91 -0.24
CA ASP A 6 -1.44 -47.61 -1.51
C ASP A 6 -1.61 -46.66 -2.71
N VAL A 7 -1.52 -45.34 -2.48
CA VAL A 7 -1.68 -44.32 -3.54
C VAL A 7 -0.32 -43.81 -3.97
N LEU A 8 -0.05 -43.85 -5.28
CA LEU A 8 1.13 -43.25 -5.89
C LEU A 8 0.80 -41.82 -6.33
N VAL A 9 1.37 -40.83 -5.65
CA VAL A 9 1.18 -39.40 -5.91
C VAL A 9 2.38 -38.85 -6.68
N GLY A 10 2.11 -38.17 -7.79
CA GLY A 10 3.09 -37.48 -8.61
C GLY A 10 3.07 -36.00 -8.24
N ILE A 11 4.22 -35.44 -7.89
CA ILE A 11 4.34 -34.02 -7.53
C ILE A 11 5.40 -33.41 -8.44
N CYS A 12 5.02 -32.40 -9.21
CA CYS A 12 5.93 -31.53 -9.96
C CYS A 12 5.93 -30.15 -9.33
N GLY A 13 7.10 -29.53 -9.17
CA GLY A 13 7.22 -28.16 -8.67
C GLY A 13 7.67 -27.21 -9.77
N LEU A 14 6.99 -26.07 -9.89
CA LEU A 14 7.33 -25.02 -10.84
C LEU A 14 7.18 -23.66 -10.16
N GLY A 15 8.19 -22.80 -10.31
CA GLY A 15 8.18 -21.45 -9.77
C GLY A 15 8.76 -20.44 -10.75
N VAL A 16 8.39 -19.18 -10.57
CA VAL A 16 9.00 -18.06 -11.29
C VAL A 16 10.34 -17.69 -10.67
N LEU A 17 11.37 -17.57 -11.49
CA LEU A 17 12.66 -16.99 -11.11
C LEU A 17 12.72 -15.51 -11.50
N ALA A 18 13.58 -14.75 -10.83
CA ALA A 18 13.82 -13.34 -11.16
C ALA A 18 14.30 -13.19 -12.62
N GLY A 19 13.70 -12.25 -13.36
CA GLY A 19 14.03 -11.99 -14.77
C GLY A 19 13.52 -13.04 -15.76
N GLN A 20 12.74 -14.03 -15.30
CA GLN A 20 12.14 -15.03 -16.17
C GLN A 20 10.97 -14.43 -16.96
N GLU A 21 10.84 -14.85 -18.22
CA GLU A 21 9.77 -14.42 -19.12
C GLU A 21 9.11 -15.64 -19.79
N GLY A 22 7.84 -15.50 -20.15
CA GLY A 22 7.06 -16.48 -20.91
C GLY A 22 6.36 -17.55 -20.07
N ASN A 23 5.68 -18.47 -20.77
CA ASN A 23 4.82 -19.49 -20.17
C ASN A 23 5.63 -20.61 -19.50
N LEU A 24 5.51 -20.73 -18.19
CA LEU A 24 6.23 -21.70 -17.37
C LEU A 24 5.88 -23.15 -17.70
N LEU A 25 4.62 -23.43 -18.04
CA LEU A 25 4.14 -24.79 -18.26
C LEU A 25 4.81 -25.47 -19.46
N THR A 26 5.31 -24.69 -20.43
CA THR A 26 6.09 -25.22 -21.57
C THR A 26 7.39 -25.92 -21.15
N ARG A 27 7.89 -25.66 -19.94
CA ARG A 27 9.10 -26.30 -19.41
C ARG A 27 8.85 -27.71 -18.88
N ILE A 28 7.59 -28.10 -18.72
CA ILE A 28 7.21 -29.43 -18.29
C ILE A 28 7.17 -30.36 -19.51
N GLN A 29 8.34 -30.65 -20.09
CA GLN A 29 8.47 -31.67 -21.13
C GLN A 29 9.17 -32.92 -20.57
N GLY A 30 8.59 -34.09 -20.81
CA GLY A 30 9.28 -35.38 -20.62
C GLY A 30 9.18 -36.04 -19.24
N GLN A 31 8.18 -35.73 -18.41
CA GLN A 31 8.02 -36.35 -17.09
C GLN A 31 7.17 -37.64 -17.12
N SER A 32 7.66 -38.65 -17.84
CA SER A 32 6.98 -39.96 -18.01
C SER A 32 6.66 -40.72 -16.71
N GLU A 33 7.27 -40.32 -15.58
CA GLU A 33 6.97 -40.89 -14.27
C GLU A 33 5.72 -40.29 -13.62
N ILE A 34 5.41 -39.01 -13.88
CA ILE A 34 4.23 -38.34 -13.32
C ILE A 34 2.95 -38.86 -13.95
N GLU A 35 2.98 -39.19 -15.24
CA GLU A 35 1.85 -39.81 -15.95
C GLU A 35 1.43 -41.15 -15.34
N ARG A 36 2.34 -41.84 -14.63
CA ARG A 36 2.06 -43.10 -13.93
C ARG A 36 1.46 -42.90 -12.54
N ALA A 37 1.42 -41.68 -12.03
CA ALA A 37 0.81 -41.38 -10.76
C ALA A 37 -0.71 -41.57 -10.84
N ALA A 38 -1.31 -42.11 -9.78
CA ALA A 38 -2.76 -42.10 -9.63
C ALA A 38 -3.28 -40.66 -9.47
N VAL A 39 -2.48 -39.80 -8.82
CA VAL A 39 -2.80 -38.39 -8.60
C VAL A 39 -1.61 -37.52 -9.01
N PRO A 40 -1.58 -36.97 -10.23
CA PRO A 40 -0.57 -36.02 -10.66
C PRO A 40 -0.95 -34.59 -10.22
N ILE A 41 -0.06 -33.97 -9.45
CA ILE A 41 -0.23 -32.64 -8.85
C ILE A 41 0.91 -31.73 -9.30
N LEU A 42 0.57 -30.53 -9.74
CA LEU A 42 1.51 -29.44 -9.96
C LEU A 42 1.49 -28.48 -8.77
N LEU A 43 2.64 -28.26 -8.13
CA LEU A 43 2.87 -27.16 -7.22
C LEU A 43 3.38 -25.97 -8.04
N LEU A 44 2.59 -24.90 -8.14
CA LEU A 44 2.89 -23.74 -8.97
C LEU A 44 3.09 -22.51 -8.09
N HIS A 45 4.23 -21.83 -8.19
CA HIS A 45 4.43 -20.52 -7.56
C HIS A 45 4.71 -19.47 -8.63
N ALA A 46 3.62 -18.94 -9.21
CA ALA A 46 3.65 -18.04 -10.34
C ALA A 46 2.37 -17.20 -10.41
N PRO A 47 2.42 -16.00 -11.02
CA PRO A 47 1.21 -15.25 -11.31
C PRO A 47 0.36 -16.00 -12.33
N ILE A 48 -0.91 -16.25 -12.01
CA ILE A 48 -1.91 -16.83 -12.91
C ILE A 48 -2.77 -15.70 -13.50
N GLU A 49 -3.05 -15.79 -14.79
CA GLU A 49 -3.92 -14.87 -15.51
C GLU A 49 -5.32 -14.76 -14.87
N GLY A 50 -5.72 -13.52 -14.62
CA GLY A 50 -7.00 -13.19 -13.96
C GLY A 50 -6.95 -13.22 -12.43
N LEU A 51 -5.86 -13.69 -11.82
CA LEU A 51 -5.72 -13.78 -10.35
C LEU A 51 -4.76 -12.73 -9.77
N THR A 52 -4.08 -11.95 -10.62
CA THR A 52 -3.22 -10.83 -10.22
C THR A 52 -3.86 -9.49 -10.53
N THR A 53 -3.55 -8.46 -9.76
CA THR A 53 -3.93 -7.07 -10.05
C THR A 53 -2.99 -6.38 -11.07
N GLY A 54 -1.94 -7.06 -11.55
CA GLY A 54 -1.04 -6.56 -12.60
C GLY A 54 -0.12 -5.43 -12.14
N ARG A 55 0.12 -5.34 -10.83
CA ARG A 55 0.90 -4.28 -10.17
C ARG A 55 2.39 -4.57 -10.16
N SER A 56 2.80 -5.84 -10.16
CA SER A 56 4.21 -6.24 -10.20
C SER A 56 4.69 -6.44 -11.64
N LEU A 57 5.98 -6.16 -11.90
CA LEU A 57 6.62 -6.52 -13.18
C LEU A 57 6.58 -8.02 -13.44
N LEU A 58 6.63 -8.84 -12.39
CA LEU A 58 6.52 -10.30 -12.50
C LEU A 58 5.13 -10.73 -12.97
N ASP A 59 4.06 -10.03 -12.53
CA ASP A 59 2.67 -10.30 -12.96
C ASP A 59 2.51 -10.23 -14.48
N ARG A 60 3.35 -9.44 -15.16
CA ARG A 60 3.25 -9.19 -16.60
C ARG A 60 4.19 -10.05 -17.43
N ARG A 61 5.33 -10.48 -16.87
CA ARG A 61 6.41 -11.11 -17.64
C ARG A 61 6.40 -12.64 -17.59
N ALA A 62 6.02 -13.21 -16.46
CA ALA A 62 6.08 -14.66 -16.22
C ALA A 62 4.71 -15.25 -15.86
N GLN A 63 3.64 -14.62 -16.35
CA GLN A 63 2.28 -15.05 -16.09
C GLN A 63 1.98 -16.38 -16.76
N VAL A 64 1.36 -17.28 -16.01
CA VAL A 64 0.78 -18.51 -16.55
C VAL A 64 -0.60 -18.17 -17.08
N SER A 65 -0.79 -18.31 -18.39
CA SER A 65 -2.09 -18.03 -19.03
C SER A 65 -3.10 -19.12 -18.67
N ARG A 66 -4.39 -18.74 -18.64
CA ARG A 66 -5.49 -19.69 -18.44
C ARG A 66 -5.51 -20.73 -19.56
N SER A 67 -5.32 -20.31 -20.81
CA SER A 67 -5.26 -21.22 -21.96
C SER A 67 -4.20 -22.31 -21.78
N SER A 68 -3.03 -21.97 -21.22
CA SER A 68 -1.96 -22.94 -20.98
C SER A 68 -2.32 -23.97 -19.91
N ILE A 69 -3.12 -23.58 -18.92
CA ILE A 69 -3.67 -24.49 -17.91
C ILE A 69 -4.77 -25.38 -18.52
N GLU A 70 -5.56 -24.85 -19.45
CA GLU A 70 -6.62 -25.61 -20.15
C GLU A 70 -6.03 -26.63 -21.12
N ASP A 71 -4.98 -26.26 -21.85
CA ASP A 71 -4.38 -27.05 -22.92
C ASP A 71 -3.50 -28.20 -22.39
N GLN A 72 -3.01 -28.11 -21.15
CA GLN A 72 -2.22 -29.19 -20.55
C GLN A 72 -3.11 -30.34 -20.05
N SER A 73 -2.62 -31.57 -20.17
CA SER A 73 -3.34 -32.80 -19.80
C SER A 73 -2.65 -33.61 -18.69
N LEU A 74 -1.48 -33.18 -18.23
CA LEU A 74 -0.64 -33.94 -17.32
C LEU A 74 -1.13 -33.84 -15.86
N PHE A 75 -1.55 -32.65 -15.45
CA PHE A 75 -1.96 -32.39 -14.07
C PHE A 75 -3.45 -32.11 -14.00
N ARG A 76 -4.15 -32.90 -13.18
CA ARG A 76 -5.55 -32.62 -12.84
C ARG A 76 -5.67 -31.58 -11.73
N TYR A 77 -4.64 -31.47 -10.89
CA TYR A 77 -4.63 -30.61 -9.72
C TYR A 77 -3.44 -29.65 -9.77
N ILE A 78 -3.71 -28.36 -9.61
CA ILE A 78 -2.69 -27.33 -9.50
C ILE A 78 -2.85 -26.68 -8.12
N LEU A 79 -1.85 -26.86 -7.25
CA LEU A 79 -1.76 -26.16 -5.98
C LEU A 79 -0.90 -24.91 -6.19
N ALA A 80 -1.56 -23.77 -6.26
CA ALA A 80 -0.96 -22.50 -6.62
C ALA A 80 -0.61 -21.65 -5.38
N GLY A 81 0.59 -21.10 -5.38
CA GLY A 81 1.04 -20.01 -4.50
C GLY A 81 1.11 -18.69 -5.25
N TYR A 82 1.90 -17.73 -4.75
CA TYR A 82 2.05 -16.35 -5.26
C TYR A 82 0.87 -15.42 -4.95
N HIS A 83 -0.35 -15.93 -5.03
CA HIS A 83 -1.56 -15.17 -4.74
C HIS A 83 -1.89 -15.22 -3.24
N HIS A 84 -2.27 -14.07 -2.67
CA HIS A 84 -2.50 -13.93 -1.23
C HIS A 84 -3.96 -14.18 -0.79
N SER A 85 -4.89 -14.27 -1.74
CA SER A 85 -6.30 -14.57 -1.48
C SER A 85 -6.59 -16.04 -1.75
N TYR A 86 -7.33 -16.71 -0.86
CA TYR A 86 -7.77 -18.09 -1.09
C TYR A 86 -8.70 -18.14 -2.31
N GLN A 87 -8.43 -19.07 -3.23
CA GLN A 87 -9.31 -19.32 -4.37
C GLN A 87 -9.36 -20.80 -4.71
N HIS A 88 -10.54 -21.24 -5.15
CA HIS A 88 -10.74 -22.60 -5.62
C HIS A 88 -11.51 -22.54 -6.94
N LEU A 89 -10.83 -22.84 -8.03
CA LEU A 89 -11.29 -22.58 -9.39
C LEU A 89 -11.19 -23.85 -10.23
N HIS A 90 -12.03 -23.92 -11.26
CA HIS A 90 -11.89 -24.87 -12.34
C HIS A 90 -11.46 -24.13 -13.60
N ILE A 91 -10.38 -24.60 -14.23
CA ILE A 91 -9.87 -24.07 -15.50
C ILE A 91 -9.68 -25.26 -16.44
N GLY A 92 -10.59 -25.42 -17.41
CA GLY A 92 -10.66 -26.62 -18.24
C GLY A 92 -10.90 -27.88 -17.38
N GLN A 93 -10.03 -28.88 -17.52
CA GLN A 93 -10.05 -30.12 -16.72
C GLN A 93 -9.31 -30.02 -15.38
N CYS A 94 -8.75 -28.85 -15.08
CA CYS A 94 -7.84 -28.64 -13.96
C CYS A 94 -8.54 -27.97 -12.80
N GLU A 95 -8.36 -28.54 -11.62
CA GLU A 95 -8.76 -27.92 -10.36
C GLU A 95 -7.57 -27.11 -9.84
N VAL A 96 -7.72 -25.80 -9.79
CA VAL A 96 -6.68 -24.85 -9.34
C VAL A 96 -7.05 -24.37 -7.95
N ILE A 97 -6.18 -24.64 -7.00
CA ILE A 97 -6.37 -24.36 -5.57
C ILE A 97 -5.27 -23.41 -5.13
N VAL A 98 -5.65 -22.18 -4.81
CA VAL A 98 -4.79 -21.16 -4.24
C VAL A 98 -5.02 -21.14 -2.73
N ALA A 99 -3.98 -21.40 -1.95
CA ALA A 99 -4.12 -21.42 -0.49
C ALA A 99 -4.28 -20.04 0.14
N GLY A 100 -3.83 -18.97 -0.54
CA GLY A 100 -3.76 -17.63 0.02
C GLY A 100 -2.56 -17.46 0.95
N ALA A 101 -2.54 -16.33 1.66
CA ALA A 101 -1.55 -16.03 2.68
C ALA A 101 -2.01 -16.48 4.07
N THR A 102 -1.07 -16.78 4.96
CA THR A 102 -1.36 -17.14 6.36
C THR A 102 -1.43 -15.92 7.29
N GLN A 103 -1.19 -14.72 6.75
CA GLN A 103 -1.35 -13.41 7.37
C GLN A 103 -1.74 -12.42 6.28
N HIS A 104 -2.38 -11.32 6.64
CA HIS A 104 -2.58 -10.25 5.67
C HIS A 104 -1.24 -9.61 5.27
N ILE A 105 -1.08 -9.32 3.98
CA ILE A 105 0.15 -8.75 3.43
C ILE A 105 0.04 -7.23 3.25
N ASP A 106 -1.16 -6.74 2.94
CA ASP A 106 -1.46 -5.33 2.78
C ASP A 106 -2.95 -5.04 3.09
N PHE A 107 -3.32 -3.76 3.07
CA PHE A 107 -4.69 -3.29 3.29
C PHE A 107 -5.56 -3.31 2.01
N SER A 108 -5.15 -4.05 0.96
CA SER A 108 -5.88 -4.03 -0.31
C SER A 108 -7.14 -4.90 -0.31
N ASP A 109 -7.14 -5.97 0.47
CA ASP A 109 -8.26 -6.92 0.57
C ASP A 109 -8.45 -7.36 2.04
N PRO A 110 -8.99 -6.48 2.90
CA PRO A 110 -9.11 -6.72 4.34
C PRO A 110 -10.13 -7.83 4.69
N ASP A 111 -11.05 -8.13 3.77
CA ASP A 111 -12.10 -9.15 3.96
C ASP A 111 -11.59 -10.58 3.66
N GLN A 112 -10.38 -10.73 3.12
CA GLN A 112 -9.79 -12.04 2.89
C GLN A 112 -9.35 -12.68 4.19
N GLU A 113 -9.86 -13.87 4.45
CA GLU A 113 -9.47 -14.65 5.61
C GLU A 113 -8.11 -15.34 5.36
N PRO A 114 -7.06 -15.03 6.14
CA PRO A 114 -5.81 -15.75 6.03
C PRO A 114 -5.95 -17.19 6.52
N GLY A 115 -5.22 -18.11 5.91
CA GLY A 115 -5.35 -19.52 6.25
C GLY A 115 -4.47 -20.44 5.43
N PHE A 116 -4.85 -21.71 5.45
CA PHE A 116 -4.22 -22.74 4.65
C PHE A 116 -5.26 -23.76 4.20
N VAL A 117 -4.93 -24.55 3.19
CA VAL A 117 -5.84 -25.58 2.68
C VAL A 117 -5.46 -26.94 3.23
N PHE A 118 -6.43 -27.62 3.83
CA PHE A 118 -6.37 -29.03 4.16
C PHE A 118 -7.05 -29.83 3.04
N LEU A 119 -6.33 -30.80 2.47
CA LEU A 119 -6.80 -31.63 1.36
C LEU A 119 -6.86 -33.10 1.75
N GLY A 120 -7.96 -33.75 1.37
CA GLY A 120 -8.11 -35.20 1.41
C GLY A 120 -7.91 -35.79 0.03
N LEU A 121 -6.94 -36.70 -0.12
CA LEU A 121 -6.62 -37.35 -1.39
C LEU A 121 -6.93 -38.85 -1.34
N ALA A 122 -7.43 -39.37 -2.46
CA ALA A 122 -7.58 -40.79 -2.76
C ALA A 122 -7.03 -41.08 -4.16
N ALA A 123 -6.93 -42.36 -4.55
CA ALA A 123 -6.38 -42.74 -5.85
C ALA A 123 -7.17 -42.18 -7.05
N ASP A 124 -8.46 -41.87 -6.87
CA ASP A 124 -9.33 -41.28 -7.87
C ASP A 124 -9.43 -39.74 -7.79
N GLY A 125 -8.69 -39.10 -6.88
CA GLY A 125 -8.56 -37.64 -6.79
C GLY A 125 -8.80 -37.03 -5.41
N ILE A 126 -9.10 -35.73 -5.40
CA ILE A 126 -9.48 -34.97 -4.19
C ILE A 126 -10.86 -35.41 -3.70
N ARG A 127 -10.95 -35.75 -2.40
CA ARG A 127 -12.19 -36.12 -1.70
C ARG A 127 -12.82 -34.92 -0.99
N TRP A 128 -11.98 -34.04 -0.46
CA TRP A 128 -12.42 -32.80 0.17
C TRP A 128 -11.27 -31.79 0.12
N CYS A 129 -11.65 -30.53 -0.02
CA CYS A 129 -10.77 -29.37 0.01
C CYS A 129 -11.38 -28.38 1.00
N LYS A 130 -10.65 -28.06 2.08
CA LYS A 130 -11.13 -27.15 3.12
C LYS A 130 -10.10 -26.07 3.37
N HIS A 131 -10.52 -24.82 3.24
CA HIS A 131 -9.76 -23.69 3.75
C HIS A 131 -9.93 -23.64 5.28
N ILE A 132 -8.82 -23.67 6.01
CA ILE A 132 -8.77 -23.53 7.45
C ILE A 132 -8.24 -22.13 7.72
N VAL A 133 -9.14 -21.27 8.19
CA VAL A 133 -8.83 -19.91 8.62
C VAL A 133 -7.95 -19.98 9.87
N VAL A 134 -6.95 -19.11 9.93
CA VAL A 134 -6.08 -18.95 11.09
C VAL A 134 -6.30 -17.59 11.75
N ASP A 135 -6.10 -17.56 13.06
CA ASP A 135 -6.13 -16.30 13.80
C ASP A 135 -5.04 -15.36 13.25
N SER A 136 -5.44 -14.14 12.93
CA SER A 136 -4.57 -13.11 12.37
C SER A 136 -5.02 -11.72 12.84
N LEU A 137 -4.11 -10.75 12.77
CA LEU A 137 -4.45 -9.36 13.08
C LEU A 137 -5.50 -8.86 12.08
N LYS A 138 -6.54 -8.20 12.60
CA LYS A 138 -7.58 -7.61 11.76
C LYS A 138 -7.04 -6.35 11.10
N LEU A 139 -7.11 -6.26 9.78
CA LEU A 139 -6.80 -5.02 9.09
C LEU A 139 -8.05 -4.16 8.94
N GLN A 140 -7.94 -2.88 9.30
CA GLN A 140 -8.98 -1.88 9.07
C GLN A 140 -8.38 -0.71 8.30
N ARG A 141 -9.14 -0.15 7.37
CA ARG A 141 -8.74 1.06 6.63
C ARG A 141 -9.80 2.13 6.80
N LEU A 142 -9.36 3.31 7.26
CA LEU A 142 -10.14 4.53 7.22
C LEU A 142 -9.62 5.40 6.08
N LEU A 143 -10.44 5.61 5.06
CA LEU A 143 -10.15 6.54 3.98
C LEU A 143 -10.89 7.86 4.25
N LEU A 144 -10.16 8.96 4.36
CA LEU A 144 -10.73 10.30 4.54
C LEU A 144 -10.36 11.18 3.34
N GLN A 145 -11.37 11.74 2.70
CA GLN A 145 -11.17 12.75 1.66
C GLN A 145 -10.95 14.11 2.33
N THR A 146 -9.95 14.87 1.89
CA THR A 146 -9.63 16.17 2.48
C THR A 146 -10.77 17.17 2.35
N SER A 147 -11.58 17.06 1.30
CA SER A 147 -12.78 17.87 1.10
C SER A 147 -13.84 17.68 2.19
N GLU A 148 -13.91 16.50 2.81
CA GLU A 148 -14.86 16.17 3.88
C GLU A 148 -14.39 16.76 5.21
N LEU A 149 -13.07 16.74 5.46
CA LEU A 149 -12.43 17.24 6.68
C LEU A 149 -12.54 18.77 6.85
N TRP A 150 -12.60 19.53 5.74
CA TRP A 150 -12.73 21.00 5.74
C TRP A 150 -13.97 21.49 5.00
N SER A 151 -15.08 20.76 5.08
CA SER A 151 -16.33 21.15 4.43
C SER A 151 -16.83 22.52 4.90
N ALA A 152 -17.26 23.37 3.96
CA ALA A 152 -17.75 24.70 4.22
C ALA A 152 -19.09 24.64 4.98
N GLY A 153 -19.01 24.61 6.32
CA GLY A 153 -20.19 24.51 7.18
C GLY A 153 -19.91 23.97 8.58
N THR A 154 -18.73 23.39 8.83
CA THR A 154 -18.33 22.94 10.17
C THR A 154 -17.88 24.12 11.03
N SER A 155 -18.85 24.90 11.54
CA SER A 155 -18.64 25.82 12.66
C SER A 155 -18.63 25.05 14.00
N THR A 156 -17.88 23.97 14.08
CA THR A 156 -17.73 23.18 15.31
C THR A 156 -16.41 23.55 15.97
N THR A 157 -16.44 23.74 17.28
CA THR A 157 -15.28 24.02 18.14
C THR A 157 -14.29 22.86 18.25
N ALA A 158 -14.61 21.69 17.68
CA ALA A 158 -13.76 20.52 17.64
C ALA A 158 -12.66 20.71 16.59
N SER A 159 -11.42 20.32 16.92
CA SER A 159 -10.33 20.38 15.95
C SER A 159 -10.55 19.32 14.86
N THR A 160 -10.05 19.55 13.63
CA THR A 160 -10.08 18.54 12.56
C THR A 160 -9.45 17.23 13.00
N THR A 161 -8.41 17.30 13.85
CA THR A 161 -7.79 16.12 14.47
C THR A 161 -8.78 15.33 15.31
N ASP A 162 -9.59 15.99 16.17
CA ASP A 162 -10.58 15.30 17.01
C ASP A 162 -11.62 14.56 16.16
N SER A 163 -12.07 15.16 15.06
CA SER A 163 -13.00 14.50 14.12
C SER A 163 -12.39 13.28 13.41
N ILE A 164 -11.07 13.25 13.20
CA ILE A 164 -10.37 12.07 12.69
C ILE A 164 -10.33 10.99 13.79
N LEU A 165 -10.02 11.36 15.03
CA LEU A 165 -9.96 10.43 16.16
C LEU A 165 -11.32 9.77 16.44
N GLU A 166 -12.41 10.53 16.38
CA GLU A 166 -13.78 10.00 16.54
C GLU A 166 -14.11 8.94 15.48
N GLN A 167 -13.64 9.12 14.23
CA GLN A 167 -13.83 8.15 13.16
C GLN A 167 -12.90 6.94 13.25
N LEU A 168 -11.71 7.11 13.83
CA LEU A 168 -10.78 6.02 14.10
C LEU A 168 -11.24 5.12 15.23
N GLN A 169 -11.88 5.69 16.26
CA GLN A 169 -12.30 4.98 17.47
C GLN A 169 -13.02 3.63 17.21
N PRO A 170 -14.07 3.54 16.36
CA PRO A 170 -14.78 2.28 16.14
C PRO A 170 -13.94 1.21 15.42
N LEU A 171 -12.81 1.59 14.80
CA LEU A 171 -11.93 0.68 14.06
C LEU A 171 -10.79 0.15 14.92
N CYS A 172 -10.56 0.75 16.10
CA CYS A 172 -9.41 0.47 16.95
C CYS A 172 -9.73 -0.59 18.03
N SER A 173 -8.87 -1.59 18.11
CA SER A 173 -8.79 -2.58 19.19
C SER A 173 -7.37 -3.18 19.26
N GLU A 174 -7.04 -3.82 20.38
CA GLU A 174 -5.74 -4.48 20.62
C GLU A 174 -5.36 -5.55 19.56
N GLU A 175 -6.32 -6.04 18.77
CA GLU A 175 -6.12 -7.04 17.71
C GLU A 175 -6.18 -6.45 16.30
N THR A 176 -6.29 -5.12 16.17
CA THR A 176 -6.46 -4.45 14.88
C THR A 176 -5.23 -3.64 14.49
N MET A 177 -4.81 -3.80 13.24
CA MET A 177 -3.89 -2.89 12.58
C MET A 177 -4.70 -1.96 11.68
N VAL A 178 -4.62 -0.66 11.92
CA VAL A 178 -5.43 0.36 11.26
C VAL A 178 -4.57 1.19 10.29
N GLN A 179 -5.05 1.41 9.07
CA GLN A 179 -4.49 2.41 8.17
C GLN A 179 -5.43 3.60 8.06
N LEU A 180 -4.96 4.77 8.47
CA LEU A 180 -5.56 6.06 8.12
C LEU A 180 -4.98 6.51 6.79
N ARG A 181 -5.81 6.59 5.75
CA ARG A 181 -5.42 7.09 4.43
C ARG A 181 -6.07 8.43 4.17
N LEU A 182 -5.24 9.43 3.90
CA LEU A 182 -5.67 10.78 3.57
C LEU A 182 -5.52 10.99 2.05
N GLU A 183 -6.60 11.39 1.38
CA GLU A 183 -6.62 11.62 -0.06
C GLU A 183 -7.19 12.98 -0.43
N GLY A 184 -6.59 13.61 -1.45
CA GLY A 184 -7.07 14.86 -2.02
C GLY A 184 -6.10 16.02 -1.80
N GLN A 185 -6.62 17.23 -1.95
CA GLN A 185 -5.82 18.46 -1.93
C GLN A 185 -5.92 19.15 -0.56
N LEU A 186 -4.79 19.64 -0.06
CA LEU A 186 -4.70 20.46 1.14
C LEU A 186 -3.84 21.68 0.90
N THR A 187 -4.25 22.82 1.45
CA THR A 187 -3.32 23.93 1.63
C THR A 187 -2.32 23.61 2.74
N ARG A 188 -1.16 24.29 2.73
CA ARG A 188 -0.17 24.17 3.81
C ARG A 188 -0.75 24.52 5.18
N GLY A 189 -1.59 25.55 5.26
CA GLY A 189 -2.32 25.92 6.49
C GLY A 189 -3.21 24.80 7.01
N GLN A 190 -3.99 24.13 6.16
CA GLN A 190 -4.82 22.99 6.56
C GLN A 190 -3.98 21.79 7.00
N TYR A 191 -2.89 21.49 6.31
CA TYR A 191 -1.98 20.42 6.72
C TYR A 191 -1.40 20.67 8.12
N HIS A 192 -1.02 21.91 8.44
CA HIS A 192 -0.51 22.26 9.77
C HIS A 192 -1.58 22.24 10.88
N GLN A 193 -2.87 22.22 10.54
CA GLN A 193 -3.95 22.02 11.53
C GLN A 193 -4.08 20.56 11.97
N LEU A 194 -3.52 19.62 11.20
CA LEU A 194 -3.51 18.21 11.58
C LEU A 194 -2.39 17.94 12.58
N ASP A 195 -2.76 17.53 13.79
CA ASP A 195 -1.79 17.01 14.75
C ASP A 195 -1.56 15.51 14.48
N LEU A 196 -0.70 15.22 13.50
CA LEU A 196 -0.33 13.85 13.16
C LEU A 196 0.34 13.11 14.32
N ASN A 197 0.96 13.82 15.26
CA ASN A 197 1.57 13.20 16.44
C ASN A 197 0.51 12.74 17.42
N GLN A 198 -0.55 13.53 17.62
CA GLN A 198 -1.71 13.13 18.43
C GLN A 198 -2.37 11.88 17.83
N ILE A 199 -2.56 11.84 16.51
CA ILE A 199 -3.13 10.66 15.82
C ILE A 199 -2.26 9.43 16.02
N ARG A 200 -0.93 9.56 15.93
CA ARG A 200 0.01 8.46 16.16
C ARG A 200 -0.07 7.93 17.60
N ARG A 201 -0.04 8.82 18.60
CA ARG A 201 -0.16 8.43 20.02
C ARG A 201 -1.48 7.73 20.30
N TYR A 202 -2.58 8.23 19.74
CA TYR A 202 -3.87 7.57 19.84
C TYR A 202 -3.81 6.13 19.29
N GLY A 203 -3.19 5.95 18.12
CA GLY A 203 -2.95 4.62 17.56
C GLY A 203 -2.16 3.69 18.49
N GLU A 204 -1.08 4.18 19.08
CA GLU A 204 -0.25 3.44 20.04
C GLU A 204 -1.02 3.01 21.31
N GLU A 205 -1.99 3.81 21.74
CA GLU A 205 -2.80 3.58 22.94
C GLU A 205 -4.03 2.68 22.69
N HIS A 206 -4.58 2.67 21.48
CA HIS A 206 -5.91 2.11 21.21
C HIS A 206 -5.95 0.97 20.19
N CYS A 207 -4.88 0.71 19.44
CA CYS A 207 -4.85 -0.42 18.50
C CYS A 207 -3.49 -1.12 18.48
N PHE A 208 -3.40 -2.29 17.83
CA PHE A 208 -2.14 -3.02 17.70
C PHE A 208 -1.08 -2.17 16.99
N ALA A 209 -1.50 -1.49 15.91
CA ALA A 209 -0.66 -0.54 15.19
C ALA A 209 -1.52 0.39 14.31
N LEU A 210 -1.12 1.66 14.21
CA LEU A 210 -1.72 2.63 13.30
C LEU A 210 -0.68 3.14 12.29
N ALA A 211 -1.02 3.04 11.01
CA ALA A 211 -0.24 3.61 9.92
C ALA A 211 -0.98 4.79 9.30
N ILE A 212 -0.29 5.93 9.14
CA ILE A 212 -0.81 7.08 8.39
C ILE A 212 -0.24 7.00 6.97
N ASP A 213 -1.12 6.92 5.97
CA ASP A 213 -0.82 6.95 4.55
C ASP A 213 -1.26 8.29 3.96
N ASP A 214 -0.28 9.16 3.72
CA ASP A 214 -0.44 10.47 3.10
C ASP A 214 -0.01 10.49 1.62
N SER A 215 0.25 9.32 1.03
CA SER A 215 0.71 9.22 -0.37
C SER A 215 -0.31 9.73 -1.39
N GLY A 216 -1.57 9.83 -1.00
CA GLY A 216 -2.67 10.38 -1.80
C GLY A 216 -2.91 11.88 -1.59
N LEU A 217 -2.09 12.56 -0.79
CA LEU A 217 -2.21 14.00 -0.55
C LEU A 217 -1.42 14.83 -1.57
N GLU A 218 -2.06 15.87 -2.10
CA GLU A 218 -1.42 16.93 -2.86
C GLU A 218 -1.45 18.23 -2.05
N ILE A 219 -0.27 18.74 -1.67
CA ILE A 219 -0.16 19.99 -0.93
C ILE A 219 -0.13 21.17 -1.91
N LEU A 220 -1.22 21.92 -1.94
CA LEU A 220 -1.34 23.14 -2.73
C LEU A 220 -0.49 24.25 -2.12
N PRO A 221 0.24 25.02 -2.94
CA PRO A 221 0.89 26.23 -2.48
C PRO A 221 -0.16 27.19 -1.94
N GLU A 222 0.13 27.85 -0.81
CA GLU A 222 -0.71 28.94 -0.35
C GLU A 222 -0.68 30.04 -1.42
N LEU A 223 -1.81 30.23 -2.11
CA LEU A 223 -2.10 31.48 -2.80
C LEU A 223 -2.28 32.54 -1.72
N LYS A 224 -1.16 32.99 -1.12
CA LYS A 224 -1.14 34.32 -0.55
C LYS A 224 -1.49 35.24 -1.71
N ALA A 225 -2.58 35.98 -1.55
CA ALA A 225 -2.89 37.13 -2.38
C ALA A 225 -1.69 38.08 -2.34
N ILE A 226 -0.74 37.88 -3.25
CA ILE A 226 0.34 38.79 -3.55
C ILE A 226 0.24 38.97 -5.06
N SER A 227 -0.37 40.09 -5.43
CA SER A 227 -0.34 40.72 -6.73
C SER A 227 -0.29 39.78 -7.94
N ALA A 228 -1.48 39.52 -8.50
CA ALA A 228 -1.60 39.33 -9.92
C ALA A 228 -1.11 40.60 -10.63
N GLU A 229 0.21 40.73 -10.83
CA GLU A 229 0.90 41.61 -11.80
C GLU A 229 2.41 41.62 -11.53
N THR A 230 3.06 40.48 -11.81
CA THR A 230 4.43 40.31 -12.37
C THR A 230 4.99 38.97 -11.88
N GLY A 231 5.13 38.02 -12.80
CA GLY A 231 5.78 36.73 -12.55
C GLY A 231 7.29 36.85 -12.38
N GLU A 232 7.76 37.76 -11.54
CA GLU A 232 9.16 37.85 -11.16
C GLU A 232 9.38 36.98 -9.91
N ARG A 233 10.20 35.95 -10.08
CA ARG A 233 10.71 35.16 -8.95
C ARG A 233 11.55 36.09 -8.09
N PHE A 234 10.98 36.61 -7.01
CA PHE A 234 11.77 37.28 -5.98
C PHE A 234 12.82 36.30 -5.48
N SER A 235 14.08 36.73 -5.56
CA SER A 235 15.17 36.02 -4.91
C SER A 235 14.95 36.04 -3.39
N PRO A 236 15.42 35.04 -2.63
CA PRO A 236 15.31 35.04 -1.16
C PRO A 236 15.85 36.33 -0.49
N ARG A 237 16.75 37.04 -1.18
CA ARG A 237 17.26 38.34 -0.76
C ARG A 237 16.19 39.43 -0.85
N GLU A 238 15.46 39.49 -1.96
CA GLU A 238 14.45 40.52 -2.19
C GLU A 238 13.23 40.32 -1.28
N GLU A 239 12.83 39.07 -1.02
CA GLU A 239 11.78 38.76 -0.05
C GLU A 239 12.17 39.18 1.38
N LEU A 240 13.41 38.88 1.81
CA LEU A 240 13.92 39.33 3.10
C LEU A 240 13.96 40.86 3.19
N MET A 241 14.36 41.54 2.11
CA MET A 241 14.38 43.01 2.06
C MET A 241 12.97 43.57 2.22
N ALA A 242 11.99 43.06 1.47
CA ALA A 242 10.60 43.51 1.52
C ALA A 242 10.00 43.34 2.93
N LEU A 243 10.15 42.16 3.54
CA LEU A 243 9.65 41.88 4.88
C LEU A 243 10.29 42.76 5.96
N THR A 244 11.60 43.04 5.83
CA THR A 244 12.31 43.87 6.79
C THR A 244 11.95 45.35 6.63
N ASP A 245 11.73 45.82 5.40
CA ASP A 245 11.29 47.19 5.14
C ASP A 245 9.87 47.44 5.63
N GLU A 246 8.96 46.46 5.47
CA GLU A 246 7.62 46.50 6.04
C GLU A 246 7.67 46.59 7.59
N ARG A 247 8.53 45.76 8.22
CA ARG A 247 8.75 45.78 9.68
C ARG A 247 9.33 47.11 10.18
N ILE A 248 10.29 47.69 9.44
CA ILE A 248 10.88 49.00 9.78
C ILE A 248 9.84 50.12 9.64
N ALA A 249 8.98 50.07 8.62
CA ALA A 249 7.92 51.04 8.41
C ALA A 249 6.83 50.97 9.50
N ALA A 250 6.55 49.77 10.01
CA ALA A 250 5.57 49.54 11.07
C ALA A 250 6.09 49.81 12.50
N ALA A 251 7.41 49.94 12.68
CA ALA A 251 7.99 50.27 13.98
C ALA A 251 7.69 51.74 14.36
N HIS A 252 7.33 51.96 15.63
CA HIS A 252 6.91 53.29 16.11
C HIS A 252 8.05 54.04 16.82
N ASP A 253 9.08 53.30 17.27
CA ASP A 253 10.24 53.84 17.95
C ASP A 253 11.44 54.00 16.99
N GLU A 254 12.13 55.15 17.09
CA GLU A 254 13.31 55.43 16.26
C GLU A 254 14.53 54.59 16.67
N GLN A 255 14.62 54.19 17.94
CA GLN A 255 15.70 53.30 18.38
C GLN A 255 15.49 51.87 17.86
N GLU A 256 14.25 51.39 17.88
CA GLU A 256 13.83 50.14 17.24
C GLU A 256 14.07 50.15 15.72
N LYS A 257 13.66 51.21 15.00
CA LYS A 257 13.94 51.34 13.56
C LYS A 257 15.43 51.29 13.26
N LYS A 258 16.26 51.93 14.09
CA LYS A 258 17.71 51.91 13.93
C LYS A 258 18.29 50.52 14.13
N ALA A 259 17.81 49.78 15.13
CA ALA A 259 18.22 48.39 15.38
C ALA A 259 17.79 47.43 14.25
N LEU A 260 16.58 47.61 13.72
CA LEU A 260 16.07 46.82 12.59
C LEU A 260 16.85 47.10 11.30
N ARG A 261 17.24 48.35 11.04
CA ARG A 261 18.11 48.70 9.90
C ARG A 261 19.50 48.06 10.01
N ALA A 262 20.12 48.11 11.19
CA ALA A 262 21.42 47.47 11.40
C ALA A 262 21.34 45.95 11.22
N THR A 263 20.30 45.32 11.80
CA THR A 263 20.05 43.89 11.63
C THR A 263 19.82 43.50 10.16
N LYS A 264 19.13 44.34 9.38
CA LYS A 264 18.93 44.15 7.93
C LYS A 264 20.27 44.11 7.19
N GLU A 265 21.17 45.04 7.49
CA GLU A 265 22.49 45.13 6.85
C GLU A 265 23.35 43.91 7.16
N ASP A 266 23.38 43.47 8.42
CA ASP A 266 24.14 42.30 8.87
C ASP A 266 23.65 41.00 8.20
N LEU A 267 22.33 40.81 8.11
CA LEU A 267 21.72 39.65 7.45
C LEU A 267 22.04 39.59 5.96
N LEU A 268 21.97 40.74 5.26
CA LEU A 268 22.29 40.81 3.84
C LEU A 268 23.77 40.52 3.58
N ALA A 269 24.66 41.02 4.44
CA ALA A 269 26.09 40.75 4.37
C ALA A 269 26.40 39.26 4.59
N ALA A 270 25.77 38.62 5.57
CA ALA A 270 25.93 37.18 5.83
C ALA A 270 25.43 36.33 4.66
N MET A 271 24.31 36.70 4.02
CA MET A 271 23.81 36.01 2.83
C MET A 271 24.75 36.14 1.63
N ASP A 272 25.41 37.30 1.48
CA ASP A 272 26.40 37.52 0.42
C ASP A 272 27.70 36.72 0.63
N GLU A 273 28.07 36.45 1.88
CA GLU A 273 29.22 35.59 2.20
C GLU A 273 28.92 34.11 1.91
N VAL A 274 27.72 33.64 2.24
CA VAL A 274 27.28 32.26 1.98
C VAL A 274 27.18 31.95 0.48
N LYS A 275 26.79 32.93 -0.35
CA LYS A 275 26.74 32.75 -1.82
C LYS A 275 28.12 32.71 -2.51
N ARG A 276 29.19 33.15 -1.83
CA ARG A 276 30.55 33.18 -2.40
C ARG A 276 31.38 31.93 -2.07
N ARG A 277 30.89 31.06 -1.19
CA ARG A 277 31.50 29.75 -0.87
C ARG A 277 30.83 28.64 -1.66
#